data_AF-A0A3S1K7T4-F1
#
_entry.id   AF-A0A3S1K7T4-F1
#
_cell.length_a   1.000
_cell.length_b   1.000
_cell.length_c   1.000
_cell.angle_alpha   90.00
_cell.angle_beta   90.00
_cell.angle_gamma   90.00
#
_symmetry.space_group_name_H-M   'P 1'
#
loop_
_entity.id
_entity.type
_entity.pdbx_description
1 polymer ?
#
loop_
_entity_poly.entity_id
_entity_poly.type
_entity_poly.pdbx_seq_one_letter_code
_entity_poly.pdbx_strand_id
1 'polypeptide(L)'
;QQGATAKGKVNLDAADIEPWLMTTGVGLPGMGTGTSASLAADADFGNGLLVLSGLTGAINKAAVSGDVNVDMKDGLPHLAGALALDELDLDPLAVSLFGDQSFTSDKSGWPTAPFSQKSTLPFSADLDLDTAALAAGPFATAHDAALSLKLDQEGIHVSNLKATLYGGALTGLFELKNTEGTGLFSGQLKLAGGDLSVLPGSGVRGSGDIS
;
A
#
# COMPACT_ATOMS: atom_id res chain seq x y z
N GLN A 1 22.12 26.05 -13.75
CA GLN A 1 21.83 26.76 -12.48
C GLN A 1 21.69 25.70 -11.41
N GLN A 2 22.38 25.82 -10.28
CA GLN A 2 22.16 24.90 -9.15
C GLN A 2 20.81 25.26 -8.53
N GLY A 3 19.92 24.27 -8.41
CA GLY A 3 18.59 24.46 -7.82
C GLY A 3 18.67 24.80 -6.34
N ALA A 4 17.51 25.12 -5.73
CA ALA A 4 17.43 25.28 -4.28
C ALA A 4 17.88 24.00 -3.58
N THR A 5 18.64 24.15 -2.49
CA THR A 5 19.05 23.05 -1.62
C THR A 5 18.74 23.40 -0.17
N ALA A 6 18.38 22.40 0.64
CA ALA A 6 18.12 22.56 2.06
C ALA A 6 18.43 21.25 2.80
N LYS A 7 19.04 21.34 3.98
CA LYS A 7 19.31 20.18 4.84
C LYS A 7 18.92 20.50 6.28
N GLY A 8 18.36 19.52 6.98
CA GLY A 8 18.03 19.69 8.39
C GLY A 8 17.14 18.57 8.93
N LYS A 9 16.73 18.70 10.17
CA LYS A 9 15.76 17.79 10.80
C LYS A 9 14.36 18.28 10.55
N VAL A 10 13.47 17.36 10.19
CA VAL A 10 12.05 17.62 10.02
C VAL A 10 11.27 16.81 11.04
N ASN A 11 10.29 17.46 11.67
CA ASN A 11 9.32 16.83 12.55
C ASN A 11 7.92 17.28 12.11
N LEU A 12 7.02 16.32 11.96
CA LEU A 12 5.61 16.53 11.69
C LEU A 12 4.83 15.93 12.85
N ASP A 13 3.96 16.73 13.47
CA ASP A 13 3.03 16.27 14.50
C ASP A 13 1.66 16.87 14.20
N ALA A 14 0.73 16.02 13.80
CA ALA A 14 -0.63 16.37 13.43
C ALA A 14 -1.60 15.39 14.08
N ALA A 15 -2.53 15.90 14.88
CA ALA A 15 -3.67 15.13 15.36
C ALA A 15 -4.58 14.69 14.19
N ASP A 16 -4.63 15.49 13.12
CA ASP A 16 -5.29 15.19 11.86
C ASP A 16 -4.54 15.91 10.70
N ILE A 17 -3.97 15.13 9.78
CA ILE A 17 -3.22 15.62 8.62
C ILE A 17 -4.12 15.88 7.41
N GLU A 18 -5.35 15.36 7.39
CA GLU A 18 -6.24 15.40 6.23
C GLU A 18 -6.53 16.82 5.72
N PRO A 19 -6.82 17.83 6.57
CA PRO A 19 -7.05 19.19 6.10
C PRO A 19 -5.88 19.78 5.32
N TRP A 20 -4.64 19.45 5.71
CA TRP A 20 -3.45 19.90 5.01
C TRP A 20 -3.30 19.22 3.65
N LEU A 21 -3.53 17.91 3.59
CA LEU A 21 -3.49 17.16 2.33
C LEU A 21 -4.52 17.69 1.33
N MET A 22 -5.73 18.03 1.79
CA MET A 22 -6.76 18.65 0.96
C MET A 22 -6.28 19.97 0.34
N THR A 23 -5.53 20.81 1.07
CA THR A 23 -4.97 22.06 0.51
C THR A 23 -3.96 21.82 -0.62
N THR A 24 -3.32 20.64 -0.62
CA THR A 24 -2.36 20.23 -1.65
C THR A 24 -3.01 19.45 -2.80
N GLY A 25 -4.33 19.26 -2.77
CA GLY A 25 -5.06 18.47 -3.78
C GLY A 25 -4.88 16.97 -3.63
N VAL A 26 -4.29 16.51 -2.53
CA VAL A 26 -4.12 15.10 -2.20
C VAL A 26 -5.39 14.60 -1.51
N GLY A 27 -6.08 13.65 -2.15
CA GLY A 27 -7.17 12.88 -1.54
C GLY A 27 -6.65 11.52 -1.10
N LEU A 28 -6.89 11.15 0.15
CA LEU A 28 -6.62 9.79 0.64
C LEU A 28 -7.92 8.96 0.58
N PRO A 29 -7.83 7.66 0.27
CA PRO A 29 -8.97 6.77 0.49
C PRO A 29 -9.42 6.83 1.95
N GLY A 30 -10.73 6.89 2.20
CA GLY A 30 -11.29 6.93 3.57
C GLY A 30 -11.13 8.28 4.30
N MET A 31 -10.68 9.33 3.61
CA MET A 31 -10.59 10.69 4.14
C MET A 31 -11.94 11.20 4.68
N GLY A 32 -11.91 11.95 5.79
CA GLY A 32 -13.07 12.43 6.54
C GLY A 32 -13.23 11.79 7.91
N THR A 33 -12.36 10.84 8.29
CA THR A 33 -12.37 10.18 9.61
C THR A 33 -11.27 10.68 10.55
N GLY A 34 -10.33 11.47 10.03
CA GLY A 34 -9.21 12.05 10.75
C GLY A 34 -8.01 11.10 10.77
N THR A 35 -6.86 11.58 10.29
CA THR A 35 -5.64 10.78 10.19
C THR A 35 -4.53 11.42 11.02
N SER A 36 -4.23 10.87 12.19
CA SER A 36 -3.11 11.36 12.99
C SER A 36 -1.78 10.97 12.35
N ALA A 37 -0.80 11.87 12.35
CA ALA A 37 0.54 11.60 11.84
C ALA A 37 1.59 12.23 12.76
N SER A 38 2.57 11.43 13.19
CA SER A 38 3.75 11.89 13.90
C SER A 38 4.96 11.29 13.22
N LEU A 39 5.83 12.10 12.61
CA LEU A 39 6.97 11.66 11.81
C LEU A 39 8.20 12.53 12.12
N ALA A 40 9.36 11.91 12.20
CA ALA A 40 10.64 12.58 12.32
C ALA A 40 11.67 11.96 11.37
N ALA A 41 12.49 12.79 10.72
CA ALA A 41 13.56 12.36 9.82
C ALA A 41 14.67 13.41 9.69
N ASP A 42 15.86 12.99 9.24
CA ASP A 42 16.83 13.89 8.64
C ASP A 42 16.46 14.10 7.16
N ALA A 43 16.33 15.35 6.74
CA ALA A 43 15.92 15.74 5.39
C ALA A 43 17.08 16.40 4.62
N ASP A 44 17.25 15.98 3.37
CA ASP A 44 18.17 16.57 2.40
C ASP A 44 17.42 16.80 1.08
N PHE A 45 17.18 18.06 0.75
CA PHE A 45 16.53 18.47 -0.48
C PHE A 45 17.54 19.08 -1.45
N GLY A 46 17.52 18.62 -2.69
CA GLY A 46 18.30 19.21 -3.77
C GLY A 46 17.91 18.65 -5.13
N ASN A 47 17.97 19.49 -6.16
CA ASN A 47 17.70 19.10 -7.55
C ASN A 47 16.33 18.42 -7.76
N GLY A 48 15.31 18.78 -6.97
CA GLY A 48 13.97 18.21 -7.08
C GLY A 48 13.77 16.87 -6.37
N LEU A 49 14.80 16.38 -5.66
CA LEU A 49 14.76 15.18 -4.83
C LEU A 49 14.79 15.57 -3.35
N LEU A 50 13.87 15.03 -2.58
CA LEU A 50 13.89 15.06 -1.11
C LEU A 50 14.28 13.68 -0.60
N VAL A 51 15.40 13.59 0.10
CA VAL A 51 15.83 12.37 0.80
C VAL A 51 15.45 12.53 2.27
N LEU A 52 14.68 11.57 2.79
CA LEU A 52 14.30 11.45 4.20
C LEU A 52 15.00 10.22 4.77
N SER A 53 16.02 10.45 5.59
CA SER A 53 16.80 9.40 6.22
C SER A 53 16.41 9.17 7.66
N GLY A 54 16.39 7.90 8.08
CA GLY A 54 16.03 7.52 9.44
C GLY A 54 14.63 8.01 9.83
N LEU A 55 13.68 7.92 8.89
CA LEU A 55 12.27 8.17 9.16
C LEU A 55 11.83 7.29 10.32
N THR A 56 11.16 7.89 11.31
CA THR A 56 10.54 7.19 12.43
C THR A 56 9.25 7.88 12.83
N GLY A 57 8.27 7.12 13.28
CA GLY A 57 7.01 7.69 13.75
C GLY A 57 5.83 6.74 13.62
N ALA A 58 4.64 7.31 13.53
CA ALA A 58 3.40 6.57 13.32
C ALA A 58 2.38 7.37 12.49
N ILE A 59 1.64 6.65 11.65
CA ILE A 59 0.47 7.15 10.91
C ILE A 59 -0.74 6.37 11.40
N ASN A 60 -1.76 7.08 11.88
CA ASN A 60 -2.94 6.50 12.51
C ASN A 60 -2.60 5.43 13.58
N LYS A 61 -1.55 5.69 14.38
CA LYS A 61 -0.98 4.81 15.41
C LYS A 61 -0.23 3.57 14.90
N ALA A 62 -0.22 3.29 13.61
CA ALA A 62 0.63 2.27 13.01
C ALA A 62 2.05 2.82 12.84
N ALA A 63 3.04 2.13 13.40
CA ALA A 63 4.42 2.55 13.33
C ALA A 63 4.96 2.49 11.89
N VAL A 64 5.83 3.44 11.56
CA VAL A 64 6.57 3.52 10.30
C VAL A 64 8.02 3.89 10.60
N SER A 65 8.95 3.22 9.91
CA SER A 65 10.35 3.60 9.94
C SER A 65 11.09 3.23 8.66
N GLY A 66 12.21 3.89 8.37
CA GLY A 66 13.08 3.55 7.23
C GLY A 66 13.66 4.76 6.52
N ASP A 67 13.92 4.63 5.23
CA ASP A 67 14.49 5.68 4.38
C ASP A 67 13.64 5.85 3.12
N VAL A 68 13.28 7.09 2.81
CA VAL A 68 12.39 7.42 1.69
C VAL A 68 12.95 8.58 0.88
N ASN A 69 12.98 8.38 -0.43
CA ASN A 69 13.20 9.41 -1.42
C ASN A 69 11.85 9.84 -1.98
N VAL A 70 11.67 11.15 -2.12
CA VAL A 70 10.48 11.77 -2.71
C VAL A 70 10.91 12.66 -3.86
N ASP A 71 10.40 12.39 -5.05
CA ASP A 71 10.52 13.28 -6.21
C ASP A 71 9.16 13.45 -6.91
N MET A 72 9.15 14.18 -8.02
CA MET A 72 7.95 14.37 -8.84
C MET A 72 8.12 13.62 -10.16
N LYS A 73 7.20 12.69 -10.43
CA LYS A 73 7.15 11.91 -11.67
C LYS A 73 5.76 12.00 -12.29
N ASP A 74 5.69 12.35 -13.57
CA ASP A 74 4.43 12.51 -14.31
C ASP A 74 3.39 13.43 -13.63
N GLY A 75 3.88 14.43 -12.91
CA GLY A 75 3.04 15.40 -12.19
C GLY A 75 2.52 14.93 -10.84
N LEU A 76 2.94 13.75 -10.37
CA LEU A 76 2.59 13.18 -9.06
C LEU A 76 3.83 12.99 -8.19
N PRO A 77 3.70 13.06 -6.86
CA PRO A 77 4.74 12.58 -5.96
C PRO A 77 5.08 11.13 -6.25
N HIS A 78 6.37 10.81 -6.26
CA HIS A 78 6.87 9.45 -6.37
C HIS A 78 7.76 9.14 -5.17
N LEU A 79 7.47 8.02 -4.51
CA LEU A 79 8.15 7.55 -3.31
C LEU A 79 9.04 6.36 -3.68
N ALA A 80 10.31 6.39 -3.29
CA ALA A 80 11.20 5.25 -3.48
C ALA A 80 12.05 5.00 -2.23
N GLY A 81 12.26 3.75 -1.84
CA GLY A 81 13.07 3.46 -0.65
C GLY A 81 12.70 2.15 0.03
N ALA A 82 13.01 2.08 1.33
CA ALA A 82 12.76 0.91 2.15
C ALA A 82 12.08 1.31 3.46
N LEU A 83 10.98 0.63 3.80
CA LEU A 83 10.19 0.93 4.98
C LEU A 83 9.85 -0.34 5.79
N ALA A 84 9.92 -0.20 7.11
CA ALA A 84 9.30 -1.11 8.05
C ALA A 84 7.97 -0.52 8.53
N LEU A 85 6.89 -1.30 8.45
CA LEU A 85 5.53 -0.91 8.76
C LEU A 85 4.91 -1.87 9.79
N ASP A 86 4.08 -1.35 10.69
CA ASP A 86 3.21 -2.23 11.50
C ASP A 86 2.15 -2.91 10.63
N GLU A 87 1.58 -2.16 9.68
CA GLU A 87 0.50 -2.65 8.82
C GLU A 87 0.58 -2.02 7.44
N LEU A 88 0.30 -2.83 6.42
CA LEU A 88 0.01 -2.40 5.06
C LEU A 88 -1.34 -2.97 4.64
N ASP A 89 -2.33 -2.10 4.46
CA ASP A 89 -3.62 -2.45 3.86
C ASP A 89 -3.63 -2.09 2.38
N LEU A 90 -3.89 -3.08 1.53
CA LEU A 90 -3.97 -2.93 0.07
C LEU A 90 -5.36 -2.46 -0.41
N ASP A 91 -6.40 -2.55 0.42
CA ASP A 91 -7.78 -2.20 0.02
C ASP A 91 -7.91 -0.71 -0.37
N PRO A 92 -7.37 0.27 0.39
CA PRO A 92 -7.33 1.66 -0.03
C PRO A 92 -6.71 1.88 -1.42
N LEU A 93 -5.63 1.16 -1.73
CA LEU A 93 -4.92 1.29 -3.01
C LEU A 93 -5.78 0.73 -4.16
N ALA A 94 -6.43 -0.42 -3.93
CA ALA A 94 -7.37 -0.99 -4.88
C ALA A 94 -8.58 -0.06 -5.09
N VAL A 95 -9.14 0.52 -4.03
CA VAL A 95 -10.22 1.51 -4.13
C VAL A 95 -9.80 2.72 -4.96
N SER A 96 -8.59 3.25 -4.76
CA SER A 96 -8.07 4.37 -5.57
C SER A 96 -7.94 4.03 -7.06
N LEU A 97 -7.59 2.78 -7.38
CA LEU A 97 -7.40 2.31 -8.75
C LEU A 97 -8.73 2.02 -9.46
N PHE A 98 -9.66 1.37 -8.78
CA PHE A 98 -10.88 0.82 -9.38
C PHE A 98 -12.15 1.63 -9.07
N GLY A 99 -12.10 2.52 -8.08
CA GLY A 99 -13.22 3.31 -7.60
C GLY A 99 -14.02 2.63 -6.50
N ASP A 100 -14.47 3.42 -5.54
CA ASP A 100 -15.24 3.02 -4.35
C ASP A 100 -16.50 2.20 -4.66
N GLN A 101 -17.30 2.64 -5.64
CA GLN A 101 -18.56 2.00 -5.99
C GLN A 101 -18.36 0.58 -6.56
N SER A 102 -17.17 0.29 -7.10
CA SER A 102 -16.89 -1.00 -7.76
C SER A 102 -16.73 -2.18 -6.79
N PHE A 103 -16.53 -1.89 -5.50
CA PHE A 103 -16.46 -2.91 -4.44
C PHE A 103 -17.72 -2.94 -3.57
N THR A 104 -18.70 -2.07 -3.84
CA THR A 104 -19.96 -2.03 -3.09
C THR A 104 -20.95 -3.04 -3.66
N SER A 105 -21.24 -4.10 -2.91
CA SER A 105 -22.25 -5.10 -3.28
C SER A 105 -23.65 -4.50 -3.36
N ASP A 106 -24.42 -4.91 -4.37
CA ASP A 106 -25.85 -4.62 -4.44
C ASP A 106 -26.66 -5.63 -3.59
N LYS A 107 -28.00 -5.58 -3.71
CA LYS A 107 -28.92 -6.49 -2.99
C LYS A 107 -28.73 -7.98 -3.35
N SER A 108 -28.06 -8.29 -4.46
CA SER A 108 -27.71 -9.64 -4.91
C SER A 108 -26.37 -10.14 -4.36
N GLY A 109 -25.61 -9.27 -3.68
CA GLY A 109 -24.31 -9.59 -3.07
C GLY A 109 -23.12 -9.34 -4.00
N TRP A 110 -23.34 -9.06 -5.29
CA TRP A 110 -22.28 -8.76 -6.26
C TRP A 110 -22.23 -7.26 -6.58
N PRO A 111 -21.03 -6.66 -6.67
CA PRO A 111 -20.89 -5.32 -7.21
C PRO A 111 -21.30 -5.28 -8.69
N THR A 112 -22.09 -4.28 -9.07
CA THR A 112 -22.55 -4.08 -10.46
C THR A 112 -22.05 -2.78 -11.08
N ALA A 113 -21.46 -1.89 -10.28
CA ALA A 113 -20.83 -0.68 -10.79
C ALA A 113 -19.57 -1.03 -11.59
N PRO A 114 -19.34 -0.40 -12.76
CA PRO A 114 -18.11 -0.62 -13.51
C PRO A 114 -16.91 -0.07 -12.76
N PHE A 115 -15.72 -0.61 -13.06
CA PHE A 115 -14.46 -0.01 -12.60
C PHE A 115 -14.28 1.39 -13.19
N SER A 116 -13.66 2.26 -12.40
CA SER A 116 -13.30 3.61 -12.81
C SER A 116 -12.32 3.56 -13.98
N GLN A 117 -12.51 4.44 -14.96
CA GLN A 117 -11.61 4.50 -16.11
C GLN A 117 -10.25 5.14 -15.79
N LYS A 118 -10.17 5.89 -14.69
CA LYS A 118 -8.97 6.61 -14.28
C LYS A 118 -8.70 6.39 -12.80
N SER A 119 -7.44 6.11 -12.48
CA SER A 119 -6.95 6.03 -11.10
C SER A 119 -7.02 7.40 -10.40
N THR A 120 -7.30 7.36 -9.11
CA THR A 120 -7.28 8.51 -8.20
C THR A 120 -6.11 8.47 -7.24
N LEU A 121 -5.11 7.60 -7.51
CA LEU A 121 -3.93 7.47 -6.67
C LEU A 121 -3.24 8.82 -6.48
N PRO A 122 -2.98 9.22 -5.23
CA PRO A 122 -2.36 10.51 -4.93
C PRO A 122 -0.84 10.54 -5.17
N PHE A 123 -0.20 9.38 -5.32
CA PHE A 123 1.23 9.22 -5.54
C PHE A 123 1.52 7.91 -6.28
N SER A 124 2.77 7.74 -6.69
CA SER A 124 3.33 6.46 -7.13
C SER A 124 4.44 6.01 -6.18
N ALA A 125 4.78 4.72 -6.16
CA ALA A 125 5.78 4.19 -5.24
C ALA A 125 6.60 3.04 -5.82
N ASP A 126 7.85 2.92 -5.39
CA ASP A 126 8.76 1.78 -5.58
C ASP A 126 9.47 1.49 -4.24
N LEU A 127 8.90 0.59 -3.45
CA LEU A 127 9.26 0.39 -2.06
C LEU A 127 9.62 -1.07 -1.76
N ASP A 128 10.73 -1.28 -1.07
CA ASP A 128 10.99 -2.52 -0.36
C ASP A 128 10.38 -2.42 1.05
N LEU A 129 9.52 -3.37 1.40
CA LEU A 129 8.69 -3.30 2.60
C LEU A 129 8.91 -4.52 3.48
N ASP A 130 9.11 -4.27 4.77
CA ASP A 130 8.94 -5.23 5.86
C ASP A 130 7.70 -4.81 6.67
N THR A 131 6.63 -5.59 6.64
CA THR A 131 5.38 -5.28 7.34
C THR A 131 4.97 -6.37 8.31
N ALA A 132 4.60 -6.01 9.54
CA ALA A 132 4.14 -7.00 10.51
C ALA A 132 2.78 -7.60 10.12
N ALA A 133 1.90 -6.81 9.49
CA ALA A 133 0.65 -7.27 8.91
C ALA A 133 0.49 -6.76 7.46
N LEU A 134 0.20 -7.67 6.54
CA LEU A 134 -0.19 -7.36 5.16
C LEU A 134 -1.64 -7.76 4.97
N ALA A 135 -2.53 -6.78 4.90
CA ALA A 135 -3.96 -6.99 4.69
C ALA A 135 -4.32 -6.86 3.21
N ALA A 136 -5.03 -7.87 2.70
CA ALA A 136 -5.69 -7.86 1.40
C ALA A 136 -7.20 -7.72 1.62
N GLY A 137 -7.63 -6.55 2.09
CA GLY A 137 -9.02 -6.26 2.45
C GLY A 137 -9.61 -7.32 3.40
N PRO A 138 -10.91 -7.66 3.27
CA PRO A 138 -11.55 -8.65 4.14
C PRO A 138 -11.16 -10.10 3.82
N PHE A 139 -10.29 -10.34 2.84
CA PHE A 139 -10.04 -11.67 2.29
C PHE A 139 -8.95 -12.44 3.03
N ALA A 140 -7.86 -11.77 3.39
CA ALA A 140 -6.72 -12.39 4.06
C ALA A 140 -5.83 -11.34 4.74
N THR A 141 -5.18 -11.77 5.83
CA THR A 141 -4.08 -11.04 6.46
C THR A 141 -2.90 -11.99 6.56
N ALA A 142 -1.79 -11.63 5.92
CA ALA A 142 -0.51 -12.30 6.08
C ALA A 142 0.32 -11.56 7.15
N HIS A 143 1.24 -12.27 7.78
CA HIS A 143 2.07 -11.75 8.87
C HIS A 143 3.55 -11.84 8.52
N ASP A 144 4.35 -10.98 9.13
CA ASP A 144 5.81 -10.94 8.95
C ASP A 144 6.21 -10.91 7.46
N ALA A 145 5.59 -9.99 6.72
CA ALA A 145 5.68 -9.95 5.27
C ALA A 145 6.85 -9.08 4.80
N ALA A 146 7.74 -9.65 3.98
CA ALA A 146 8.74 -8.92 3.21
C ALA A 146 8.35 -8.94 1.72
N LEU A 147 8.35 -7.79 1.06
CA LEU A 147 7.95 -7.66 -0.35
C LEU A 147 8.57 -6.43 -1.03
N SER A 148 8.63 -6.45 -2.36
CA SER A 148 8.85 -5.24 -3.16
C SER A 148 7.52 -4.80 -3.78
N LEU A 149 7.08 -3.58 -3.47
CA LEU A 149 5.84 -2.97 -3.93
C LEU A 149 6.15 -1.89 -4.97
N LYS A 150 5.59 -2.05 -6.17
CA LYS A 150 5.46 -0.97 -7.14
C LYS A 150 4.00 -0.56 -7.26
N LEU A 151 3.75 0.74 -7.14
CA LEU A 151 2.43 1.36 -7.25
C LEU A 151 2.48 2.48 -8.28
N ASP A 152 1.61 2.45 -9.27
CA ASP A 152 1.46 3.52 -10.25
C ASP A 152 0.00 3.62 -10.72
N GLN A 153 -0.26 4.53 -11.66
CA GLN A 153 -1.61 4.79 -12.18
C GLN A 153 -2.24 3.56 -12.86
N GLU A 154 -1.45 2.57 -13.29
CA GLU A 154 -1.93 1.35 -13.94
C GLU A 154 -2.28 0.27 -12.93
N GLY A 155 -1.60 0.21 -11.77
CA GLY A 155 -1.88 -0.81 -10.79
C GLY A 155 -0.94 -0.94 -9.59
N ILE A 156 -1.15 -2.04 -8.88
CA ILE A 156 -0.33 -2.56 -7.78
C ILE A 156 0.45 -3.74 -8.35
N HIS A 157 1.77 -3.74 -8.17
CA HIS A 157 2.64 -4.87 -8.47
C HIS A 157 3.43 -5.23 -7.24
N VAL A 158 3.28 -6.47 -6.79
CA VAL A 158 4.01 -7.04 -5.66
C VAL A 158 4.88 -8.17 -6.17
N SER A 159 6.16 -8.10 -5.83
CA SER A 159 7.15 -9.13 -6.13
C SER A 159 7.93 -9.52 -4.88
N ASN A 160 8.63 -10.64 -4.95
CA ASN A 160 9.44 -11.18 -3.85
C ASN A 160 8.68 -11.36 -2.54
N LEU A 161 7.35 -11.52 -2.58
CA LEU A 161 6.53 -11.68 -1.39
C LEU A 161 7.01 -12.91 -0.63
N LYS A 162 7.27 -12.72 0.66
CA LYS A 162 7.50 -13.76 1.66
C LYS A 162 6.73 -13.37 2.90
N ALA A 163 5.84 -14.21 3.38
CA ALA A 163 5.04 -13.93 4.56
C ALA A 163 4.58 -15.24 5.21
N THR A 164 3.93 -15.13 6.36
CA THR A 164 3.19 -16.23 6.99
C THR A 164 1.70 -16.03 6.77
N LEU A 165 1.01 -17.03 6.23
CA LEU A 165 -0.45 -16.99 6.05
C LEU A 165 -1.03 -18.33 6.54
N TYR A 166 -2.05 -18.27 7.41
CA TYR A 166 -2.69 -19.46 7.98
C TYR A 166 -1.69 -20.46 8.61
N GLY A 167 -0.64 -19.93 9.25
CA GLY A 167 0.43 -20.73 9.87
C GLY A 167 1.45 -21.34 8.89
N GLY A 168 1.26 -21.18 7.58
CA GLY A 168 2.17 -21.64 6.54
C GLY A 168 3.01 -20.53 5.91
N ALA A 169 4.05 -20.90 5.17
CA ALA A 169 4.91 -19.97 4.45
C ALA A 169 4.28 -19.59 3.10
N LEU A 170 3.89 -18.33 2.96
CA LEU A 170 3.41 -17.73 1.71
C LEU A 170 4.60 -17.12 0.95
N THR A 171 4.74 -17.45 -0.33
CA THR A 171 5.71 -16.83 -1.23
C THR A 171 5.10 -16.53 -2.59
N GLY A 172 5.60 -15.53 -3.30
CA GLY A 172 5.24 -15.34 -4.70
C GLY A 172 5.26 -13.91 -5.18
N LEU A 173 4.39 -13.65 -6.16
CA LEU A 173 4.18 -12.36 -6.79
C LEU A 173 2.73 -12.23 -7.26
N PHE A 174 2.24 -11.00 -7.34
CA PHE A 174 0.96 -10.70 -7.97
C PHE A 174 0.95 -9.29 -8.53
N GLU A 175 0.06 -9.06 -9.48
CA GLU A 175 -0.28 -7.75 -10.00
C GLU A 175 -1.79 -7.59 -10.07
N LEU A 176 -2.24 -6.39 -9.73
CA LEU A 176 -3.62 -5.96 -9.87
C LEU A 176 -3.60 -4.68 -10.70
N LYS A 177 -4.17 -4.72 -11.91
CA LYS A 177 -4.18 -3.62 -12.88
C LYS A 177 -5.59 -3.17 -13.20
N ASN A 178 -5.73 -1.87 -13.43
CA ASN A 178 -6.92 -1.29 -14.05
C ASN A 178 -6.51 -0.48 -15.28
N THR A 179 -6.82 -1.01 -16.47
CA THR A 179 -6.57 -0.33 -17.74
C THR A 179 -7.89 0.17 -18.32
N GLU A 180 -8.15 1.47 -18.17
CA GLU A 180 -9.32 2.15 -18.72
C GLU A 180 -10.67 1.52 -18.31
N GLY A 181 -10.75 0.99 -17.08
CA GLY A 181 -11.93 0.31 -16.54
C GLY A 181 -11.92 -1.22 -16.75
N THR A 182 -10.86 -1.77 -17.36
CA THR A 182 -10.65 -3.21 -17.45
C THR A 182 -9.74 -3.68 -16.34
N GLY A 183 -10.31 -4.43 -15.39
CA GLY A 183 -9.57 -5.03 -14.29
C GLY A 183 -8.88 -6.33 -14.69
N LEU A 184 -7.61 -6.46 -14.33
CA LEU A 184 -6.83 -7.69 -14.47
C LEU A 184 -6.11 -8.01 -13.17
N PHE A 185 -6.26 -9.23 -12.70
CA PHE A 185 -5.45 -9.80 -11.64
C PHE A 185 -4.63 -10.96 -12.20
N SER A 186 -3.32 -10.93 -11.95
CA SER A 186 -2.37 -11.96 -12.32
C SER A 186 -1.53 -12.31 -11.10
N GLY A 187 -1.23 -13.58 -10.87
CA GLY A 187 -0.38 -13.95 -9.74
C GLY A 187 0.13 -15.37 -9.78
N GLN A 188 1.24 -15.58 -9.07
CA GLN A 188 1.81 -16.89 -8.79
C GLN A 188 2.14 -16.90 -7.30
N LEU A 189 1.38 -17.68 -6.54
CA LEU A 189 1.51 -17.75 -5.10
C LEU A 189 1.70 -19.20 -4.69
N LYS A 190 2.63 -19.43 -3.77
CA LYS A 190 2.83 -20.71 -3.12
C LYS A 190 2.61 -20.55 -1.63
N LEU A 191 1.67 -21.31 -1.08
CA LEU A 191 1.48 -21.48 0.35
C LEU A 191 1.96 -22.86 0.75
N ALA A 192 3.02 -22.93 1.56
CA ALA A 192 3.57 -24.19 2.05
C ALA A 192 3.18 -24.44 3.51
N GLY A 193 2.61 -25.61 3.79
CA GLY A 193 2.22 -26.01 5.15
C GLY A 193 1.12 -25.16 5.78
N GLY A 194 0.27 -24.50 4.99
CA GLY A 194 -0.85 -23.71 5.50
C GLY A 194 -1.98 -24.57 6.05
N ASP A 195 -2.67 -24.09 7.10
CA ASP A 195 -3.90 -24.71 7.59
C ASP A 195 -5.04 -24.45 6.59
N LEU A 196 -5.54 -25.51 5.95
CA LEU A 196 -6.58 -25.42 4.93
C LEU A 196 -7.99 -25.41 5.53
N SER A 197 -8.12 -25.68 6.83
CA SER A 197 -9.42 -25.67 7.51
C SER A 197 -10.05 -24.28 7.62
N VAL A 198 -9.24 -23.24 7.43
CA VAL A 198 -9.65 -21.83 7.43
C VAL A 198 -10.24 -21.37 6.10
N LEU A 199 -10.17 -22.18 5.03
CA LEU A 199 -10.73 -21.82 3.73
C LEU A 199 -12.26 -21.87 3.77
N PRO A 200 -12.97 -20.75 3.46
CA PRO A 200 -14.41 -20.69 3.54
C PRO A 200 -15.07 -21.72 2.63
N GLY A 201 -16.00 -22.51 3.18
CA GLY A 201 -16.83 -23.44 2.39
C GLY A 201 -16.09 -24.64 1.79
N SER A 202 -14.83 -24.88 2.13
CA SER A 202 -14.04 -25.96 1.53
C SER A 202 -14.45 -27.35 2.02
N GLY A 203 -14.93 -27.47 3.26
CA GLY A 203 -15.15 -28.78 3.91
C GLY A 203 -13.85 -29.57 4.14
N VAL A 204 -12.70 -28.98 3.84
CA VAL A 204 -11.38 -29.59 3.94
C VAL A 204 -10.85 -29.38 5.36
N ARG A 205 -10.28 -30.44 5.95
CA ARG A 205 -9.54 -30.37 7.22
C ARG A 205 -8.15 -30.93 6.99
N GLY A 206 -7.11 -30.19 7.37
CA GLY A 206 -5.71 -30.61 7.23
C GLY A 206 -4.80 -29.45 6.81
N SER A 207 -3.50 -29.75 6.73
CA SER A 207 -2.49 -28.84 6.18
C SER A 207 -2.08 -29.29 4.77
N GLY A 208 -1.71 -28.35 3.91
CA GLY A 208 -1.23 -28.69 2.58
C GLY A 208 -0.41 -27.60 1.91
N ASP A 209 0.14 -27.95 0.75
CA ASP A 209 0.83 -27.03 -0.14
C ASP A 209 -0.11 -26.61 -1.29
N ILE A 210 -0.21 -25.32 -1.56
CA ILE A 210 -0.95 -24.74 -2.68
C ILE A 210 0.04 -23.98 -3.55
N SER A 211 -0.06 -24.15 -4.88
CA SER A 211 0.77 -23.48 -5.88
C SER A 211 -0.03 -23.12 -7.12
#